data_AF-A0A5C5Y042-F1
#
_entry.id   AF-A0A5C5Y042-F1
#
_cell.length_a   1.000
_cell.length_b   1.000
_cell.length_c   1.000
_cell.angle_alpha   90.00
_cell.angle_beta   90.00
_cell.angle_gamma   90.00
#
_symmetry.space_group_name_H-M   'P 1'
#
loop_
_entity.id
_entity.type
_entity.pdbx_description
1 polymer ?
#
loop_
_entity_poly.entity_id
_entity_poly.type
_entity_poly.pdbx_seq_one_letter_code
_entity_poly.pdbx_strand_id
1 'polypeptide(L)'
;MWLRYRKWKHAVAPILLAIAYGCLQNFAKGTVPWNVGLVLACTVGFAYVIEEIVWSLKGKGRPCPTCGHRVRMKSFRVHNICPNCGEQL
;
A
#
# COMPACT_ATOMS: atom_id res chain seq x y z
N MET A 1 -13.19 -5.59 -8.04
CA MET A 1 -11.92 -5.02 -8.56
C MET A 1 -10.93 -4.65 -7.47
N TRP A 2 -11.33 -3.84 -6.48
CA TRP A 2 -10.41 -3.32 -5.44
C TRP A 2 -9.75 -4.39 -4.54
N LEU A 3 -10.45 -5.48 -4.24
CA LEU A 3 -9.90 -6.60 -3.46
C LEU A 3 -8.78 -7.35 -4.19
N ARG A 4 -8.95 -7.54 -5.50
CA ARG A 4 -7.93 -8.16 -6.34
C ARG A 4 -6.71 -7.26 -6.46
N TYR A 5 -6.92 -5.95 -6.63
CA TYR A 5 -5.84 -4.95 -6.60
C TYR A 5 -5.07 -4.97 -5.28
N ARG A 6 -5.75 -5.01 -4.12
CA ARG A 6 -5.09 -5.07 -2.81
C ARG A 6 -4.28 -6.35 -2.60
N LYS A 7 -4.86 -7.51 -2.89
CA LYS A 7 -4.14 -8.79 -2.80
C LYS A 7 -2.89 -8.79 -3.67
N TRP A 8 -3.02 -8.30 -4.91
CA TRP A 8 -1.90 -8.20 -5.83
C TRP A 8 -0.83 -7.20 -5.33
N LYS A 9 -1.25 -6.03 -4.84
CA LYS A 9 -0.35 -5.02 -4.24
C LYS A 9 0.43 -5.59 -3.06
N HIS A 10 -0.21 -6.31 -2.14
CA HIS A 10 0.46 -6.90 -0.99
C HIS A 10 1.37 -8.08 -1.37
N ALA A 11 1.09 -8.79 -2.45
CA ALA A 11 1.97 -9.85 -2.97
C ALA A 11 3.20 -9.27 -3.70
N VAL A 12 3.01 -8.20 -4.48
CA VAL A 12 4.06 -7.61 -5.33
C VAL A 12 4.95 -6.63 -4.56
N ALA A 13 4.40 -5.85 -3.63
CA ALA A 13 5.14 -4.88 -2.84
C ALA A 13 6.39 -5.45 -2.11
N PRO A 14 6.35 -6.60 -1.41
CA PRO A 14 7.55 -7.12 -0.74
C PRO A 14 8.65 -7.53 -1.71
N ILE A 15 8.29 -8.05 -2.88
CA ILE A 15 9.26 -8.43 -3.92
C ILE A 15 9.94 -7.18 -4.48
N LEU A 16 9.16 -6.15 -4.82
CA LEU A 16 9.70 -4.88 -5.32
C LEU A 16 10.56 -4.17 -4.28
N LEU A 17 10.17 -4.22 -3.00
CA LEU A 17 10.97 -3.65 -1.91
C LEU A 17 12.27 -4.42 -1.69
N ALA A 18 12.27 -5.74 -1.80
CA ALA A 18 13.50 -6.54 -1.70
C ALA A 18 14.49 -6.20 -2.82
N ILE A 19 13.99 -6.04 -4.05
CA ILE A 19 14.80 -5.61 -5.20
C ILE A 19 15.33 -4.19 -4.97
N ALA A 20 14.45 -3.27 -4.56
CA ALA A 20 14.84 -1.88 -4.27
C ALA A 20 15.91 -1.81 -3.18
N TYR A 21 15.76 -2.58 -2.10
CA TYR A 21 16.72 -2.67 -1.02
C TYR A 21 18.06 -3.23 -1.51
N GLY A 22 18.05 -4.31 -2.29
CA GLY A 22 19.25 -4.87 -2.90
C GLY A 22 19.98 -3.86 -3.80
N CYS A 23 19.24 -3.11 -4.61
CA CYS A 23 19.79 -2.05 -5.46
C CYS A 23 20.39 -0.88 -4.65
N LEU A 24 19.74 -0.48 -3.56
CA LEU A 24 20.22 0.63 -2.71
C LEU A 24 21.42 0.25 -1.85
N GLN A 25 21.55 -1.03 -1.45
CA GLN A 25 22.63 -1.50 -0.58
C GLN A 25 23.91 -1.86 -1.35
N ASN A 26 23.77 -2.47 -2.55
CA ASN A 26 24.92 -3.02 -3.27
C ASN A 26 25.54 -2.06 -4.29
N PHE A 27 24.88 -0.95 -4.62
CA PHE A 27 25.36 -0.01 -5.63
C PHE A 27 25.66 1.37 -5.04
N ALA A 28 26.68 2.03 -5.57
CA ALA A 28 27.04 3.38 -5.15
C ALA A 28 25.94 4.39 -5.51
N LYS A 29 25.78 5.41 -4.66
CA LYS A 29 24.82 6.50 -4.85
C LYS A 29 25.06 7.20 -6.19
N GLY A 30 23.98 7.48 -6.91
CA GLY A 30 24.03 8.16 -8.22
C GLY A 30 24.24 7.24 -9.42
N THR A 31 24.51 5.95 -9.22
CA THR A 31 24.50 4.97 -10.32
C THR A 31 23.07 4.67 -10.78
N VAL A 32 22.91 4.28 -12.05
CA VAL A 32 21.62 3.88 -12.63
C VAL A 32 20.87 2.85 -11.77
N PRO A 33 21.47 1.71 -11.35
CA PRO A 33 20.78 0.73 -10.50
C PRO A 33 20.37 1.30 -9.13
N TRP A 34 21.15 2.21 -8.54
CA TRP A 34 20.77 2.89 -7.30
C TRP A 34 19.54 3.78 -7.48
N ASN A 35 19.50 4.56 -8.56
CA ASN A 35 18.32 5.38 -8.91
C ASN A 35 17.08 4.54 -9.18
N VAL A 36 17.23 3.38 -9.84
CA VAL A 36 16.13 2.42 -10.05
C VAL A 36 15.58 1.92 -8.72
N GLY A 37 16.45 1.56 -7.76
CA GLY A 37 16.05 1.16 -6.42
C GLY A 37 15.25 2.25 -5.70
N LEU A 38 15.69 3.51 -5.81
CA LEU A 38 15.00 4.66 -5.22
C LEU A 38 13.61 4.87 -5.83
N VAL A 39 13.50 4.84 -7.17
CA VAL A 39 12.22 4.99 -7.88
C VAL A 39 11.26 3.85 -7.51
N LEU A 40 11.75 2.61 -7.41
CA LEU A 40 10.93 1.47 -6.99
C LEU A 40 10.38 1.65 -5.58
N ALA A 41 11.22 2.03 -4.63
CA ALA A 41 10.82 2.28 -3.25
C ALA A 41 9.77 3.41 -3.16
N CYS A 42 10.00 4.53 -3.85
CA CYS A 42 9.06 5.64 -3.91
C CYS A 42 7.72 5.22 -4.53
N THR A 43 7.75 4.46 -5.63
CA THR A 43 6.53 4.02 -6.33
C THR A 43 5.68 3.13 -5.44
N VAL A 44 6.30 2.19 -4.71
CA VAL A 44 5.59 1.36 -3.73
C VAL A 44 4.99 2.25 -2.63
N GLY A 45 5.75 3.17 -2.07
CA GLY A 45 5.27 4.11 -1.04
C GLY A 45 4.05 4.93 -1.51
N PHE A 46 4.15 5.54 -2.69
CA PHE A 46 3.06 6.32 -3.28
C PHE A 46 1.81 5.47 -3.53
N ALA A 47 1.95 4.22 -3.97
CA ALA A 47 0.80 3.34 -4.17
C ALA A 47 0.00 3.08 -2.88
N TYR A 48 0.65 3.09 -1.70
CA TYR A 48 -0.04 3.00 -0.41
C TYR A 48 -0.66 4.33 0.02
N VAL A 49 0.06 5.45 -0.15
CA VAL A 49 -0.43 6.78 0.24
C VAL A 49 -1.61 7.23 -0.62
N ILE A 50 -1.53 7.07 -1.94
CA ILE A 50 -2.59 7.45 -2.89
C ILE A 50 -3.88 6.67 -2.59
N GLU A 51 -3.78 5.40 -2.21
CA GLU A 51 -4.93 4.60 -1.79
C GLU A 51 -5.66 5.25 -0.61
N GLU A 52 -4.93 5.63 0.45
CA GLU A 52 -5.53 6.29 1.61
C GLU A 52 -6.12 7.66 1.26
N ILE A 53 -5.45 8.45 0.41
CA ILE A 53 -5.96 9.73 -0.09
C ILE A 53 -7.27 9.53 -0.85
N VAL A 54 -7.34 8.58 -1.78
CA VAL A 54 -8.55 8.29 -2.58
C VAL A 54 -9.72 7.89 -1.68
N TRP A 55 -9.49 7.08 -0.65
CA TRP A 55 -10.54 6.69 0.29
C TRP A 55 -10.96 7.83 1.22
N SER A 56 -10.01 8.68 1.64
CA SER A 56 -10.30 9.89 2.39
C SER A 56 -11.17 10.86 1.58
N LEU A 57 -10.79 11.13 0.31
CA LEU A 57 -11.53 12.00 -0.61
C LEU A 57 -12.93 11.47 -0.92
N LYS A 58 -13.10 10.15 -1.02
CA LYS A 58 -14.42 9.56 -1.27
C LYS A 58 -15.38 9.72 -0.09
N GLY A 59 -14.90 9.98 1.14
CA GLY A 59 -15.71 10.24 2.34
C GLY A 59 -16.67 9.12 2.79
N LYS A 60 -16.73 8.01 2.04
CA LYS A 60 -17.69 6.91 2.21
C LYS A 60 -17.12 5.74 3.03
N GLY A 61 -15.87 5.83 3.50
CA GLY A 61 -15.17 4.75 4.21
C GLY A 61 -14.71 3.61 3.29
N ARG A 62 -13.84 2.74 3.81
CA ARG A 62 -13.29 1.57 3.11
C ARG A 62 -14.22 0.37 3.29
N PRO A 63 -14.68 -0.28 2.21
CA PRO A 63 -15.46 -1.50 2.33
C PRO A 63 -14.55 -2.64 2.83
N CYS A 64 -15.05 -3.38 3.82
CA CYS A 64 -14.42 -4.61 4.28
C CYS A 64 -14.48 -5.66 3.15
N PRO A 65 -13.35 -6.35 2.85
CA PRO A 65 -13.31 -7.46 1.90
C PRO A 65 -14.32 -8.56 2.16
N THR A 66 -14.53 -8.87 3.45
CA THR A 66 -15.18 -10.10 3.89
C THR A 66 -16.66 -9.86 4.13
N CYS A 67 -17.02 -8.83 4.90
CA CYS A 67 -18.42 -8.56 5.26
C CYS A 67 -19.06 -7.42 4.46
N GLY A 68 -18.30 -6.72 3.59
CA GLY A 68 -18.82 -5.58 2.82
C GLY A 68 -19.14 -4.32 3.63
N HIS A 69 -19.03 -4.37 4.96
CA HIS A 69 -19.28 -3.23 5.84
C HIS A 69 -18.30 -2.08 5.55
N ARG A 70 -18.81 -0.84 5.47
CA ARG A 70 -17.99 0.33 5.18
C ARG A 70 -17.42 0.91 6.47
N VAL A 71 -16.12 0.75 6.64
CA VAL A 71 -15.39 1.31 7.77
C VAL A 71 -15.08 2.76 7.46
N ARG A 72 -15.81 3.68 8.10
CA ARG A 72 -15.48 5.12 8.07
C ARG A 72 -14.17 5.32 8.82
N MET A 73 -13.10 5.52 8.08
CA MET A 73 -11.84 5.95 8.66
C MET A 73 -11.98 7.40 9.10
N LYS A 74 -11.80 7.68 10.39
CA LYS A 74 -11.53 9.05 10.84
C LYS A 74 -10.14 9.45 10.32
N SER A 75 -9.97 10.71 9.98
CA SER A 75 -8.72 11.30 9.49
C SER A 75 -7.51 10.75 10.28
N PHE A 76 -6.55 10.16 9.58
CA PHE A 76 -5.29 9.57 10.11
C PHE A 76 -5.38 8.32 11.00
N ARG A 77 -6.57 7.73 11.22
CA ARG A 77 -6.67 6.48 11.99
C ARG A 77 -6.72 5.25 11.08
N VAL A 78 -5.56 4.62 10.91
CA VAL A 78 -5.43 3.35 10.18
C VAL A 78 -6.11 2.23 10.97
N HIS A 79 -7.24 1.73 10.46
CA HIS A 79 -7.87 0.52 10.99
C HIS A 79 -7.43 -0.66 10.14
N ASN A 80 -6.69 -1.59 10.74
CA ASN A 80 -6.29 -2.84 10.08
C ASN A 80 -7.33 -3.95 10.28
N ILE A 81 -8.24 -3.81 11.25
CA ILE A 81 -9.24 -4.80 11.61
C ILE A 81 -10.64 -4.21 11.40
N CYS A 82 -11.53 -4.96 10.76
CA CYS A 82 -12.92 -4.56 10.59
C CYS A 82 -13.67 -4.64 11.93
N PRO A 83 -14.31 -3.56 12.42
CA PRO A 83 -15.06 -3.57 13.67
C PRO A 83 -16.31 -4.45 13.64
N ASN A 84 -16.80 -4.81 12.44
CA ASN A 84 -17.99 -5.64 12.29
C ASN A 84 -17.68 -7.14 12.28
N CYS A 85 -16.61 -7.56 11.58
CA CYS A 85 -16.32 -8.99 11.38
C CYS A 85 -14.97 -9.45 11.93
N GLY A 86 -14.16 -8.56 12.52
CA GLY A 86 -12.85 -8.91 13.10
C GLY A 86 -11.76 -9.26 12.08
N GLU A 87 -12.09 -9.31 10.80
CA GLU A 87 -11.15 -9.64 9.71
C GLU A 87 -10.29 -8.46 9.27
N GLN A 88 -9.15 -8.77 8.63
CA GLN A 88 -8.20 -7.77 8.15
C GLN A 88 -8.75 -6.96 6.95
N LEU A 89 -8.63 -5.63 7.01
CA LEU A 89 -9.20 -4.65 6.06
C LEU A 89 -8.41 -4.49 4.75
#